data_AF-A0AAW0DPS4-F1
#
_entry.id   AF-A0AAW0DPS4-F1
#
_cell.length_a   1.000
_cell.length_b   1.000
_cell.length_c   1.000
_cell.angle_alpha   90.00
_cell.angle_beta   90.00
_cell.angle_gamma   90.00
#
_symmetry.space_group_name_H-M   'P 1'
#
loop_
_entity.id
_entity.type
_entity.pdbx_description
1 polymer ?
#
loop_
_entity_poly.entity_id
_entity_poly.type
_entity_poly.pdbx_seq_one_letter_code
_entity_poly.pdbx_strand_id
1 'polypeptide(L)'
;MNNEQYLTAILDELRGFTGRWIEGLRGIRQQQALLRMPIPYPSYPLPQQFPFGDFQLSETFEWIHEYGRQQLRHVHSVRFIFQGRTNGPNSSVAWRIDNTHGTALGIFEIAASIYVSQSLPFRINEDLILEGMSASLATHEPMRLISRVVVVANPDPRRRPRRMRVYELQSGVSNPTRVRILGSAYEP
;
A
#
# COMPACT_ATOMS: atom_id res chain seq x y z
N MET A 1 -13.97 22.59 -20.64
CA MET A 1 -13.69 21.35 -19.90
C MET A 1 -15.00 20.84 -19.35
N ASN A 2 -15.38 19.59 -19.60
CA ASN A 2 -16.60 19.04 -18.97
C ASN A 2 -16.31 18.72 -17.48
N ASN A 3 -17.35 18.55 -16.66
CA ASN A 3 -17.19 18.31 -15.22
C ASN A 3 -16.39 17.03 -14.90
N GLU A 4 -16.48 16.02 -15.77
CA GLU A 4 -15.75 14.75 -15.59
C GLU A 4 -14.24 14.94 -15.78
N GLN A 5 -13.82 15.63 -16.84
CA GLN A 5 -12.41 15.96 -17.10
C GLN A 5 -11.81 16.80 -15.96
N TYR A 6 -12.60 17.71 -15.41
CA TYR A 6 -12.20 18.53 -14.27
C TYR A 6 -12.01 17.71 -13.00
N LEU A 7 -12.94 16.81 -12.71
CA LEU A 7 -12.82 15.90 -11.57
C LEU A 7 -11.60 14.98 -11.72
N THR A 8 -11.38 14.42 -12.91
CA THR A 8 -10.21 13.56 -13.19
C THR A 8 -8.91 14.32 -12.96
N ALA A 9 -8.79 15.54 -13.48
CA ALA A 9 -7.59 16.37 -13.28
C ALA A 9 -7.32 16.66 -11.79
N ILE A 10 -8.36 16.97 -11.00
CA ILE A 10 -8.22 17.17 -9.55
C ILE A 10 -7.74 15.89 -8.87
N LEU A 11 -8.31 14.73 -9.21
CA LEU A 11 -7.93 13.46 -8.61
C LEU A 11 -6.49 13.08 -8.96
N ASP A 12 -6.05 13.34 -10.19
CA ASP A 12 -4.69 13.06 -10.62
C ASP A 12 -3.66 13.96 -9.90
N GLU A 13 -3.96 15.25 -9.76
CA GLU A 13 -3.13 16.16 -8.95
C GLU A 13 -3.07 15.72 -7.49
N LEU A 14 -4.21 15.37 -6.90
CA LEU A 14 -4.26 14.85 -5.53
C LEU A 14 -3.43 13.59 -5.35
N ARG A 15 -3.46 12.65 -6.30
CA ARG A 15 -2.58 11.47 -6.28
C ARG A 15 -1.11 11.87 -6.35
N GLY A 16 -0.77 12.83 -7.22
CA GLY A 16 0.58 13.36 -7.35
C GLY A 16 1.11 14.00 -6.06
N PHE A 17 0.32 14.89 -5.43
CA PHE A 17 0.66 15.49 -4.13
C PHE A 17 0.82 14.43 -3.05
N THR A 18 -0.12 13.49 -2.99
CA THR A 18 -0.10 12.41 -1.99
C THR A 18 1.13 11.52 -2.16
N GLY A 19 1.48 11.16 -3.39
CA GLY A 19 2.68 10.37 -3.69
C GLY A 19 3.95 11.07 -3.22
N ARG A 20 4.11 12.37 -3.53
CA ARG A 20 5.25 13.18 -3.07
C ARG A 20 5.34 13.26 -1.54
N TRP A 21 4.21 13.41 -0.86
CA TRP A 21 4.14 13.44 0.60
C TRP A 21 4.56 12.10 1.21
N ILE A 22 4.11 10.97 0.65
CA ILE A 22 4.55 9.62 1.06
C ILE A 22 6.07 9.46 0.90
N GLU A 23 6.66 9.90 -0.21
CA GLU A 23 8.11 9.85 -0.41
C GLU A 23 8.86 10.72 0.63
N GLY A 24 8.31 11.89 0.97
CA GLY A 24 8.84 12.74 2.04
C GLY A 24 8.85 12.04 3.41
N LEU A 25 7.75 11.35 3.77
CA LEU A 25 7.66 10.57 5.00
C LEU A 25 8.71 9.46 5.05
N ARG A 26 9.00 8.79 3.93
CA ARG A 26 10.09 7.81 3.86
C ARG A 26 11.44 8.44 4.10
N GLY A 27 11.72 9.59 3.49
CA GLY A 27 12.96 10.33 3.70
C GLY A 27 13.21 10.65 5.18
N ILE A 28 12.18 11.13 5.88
CA ILE A 28 12.24 11.42 7.32
C ILE A 28 12.56 10.14 8.11
N ARG A 29 11.88 9.02 7.83
CA ARG A 29 12.12 7.75 8.52
C ARG A 29 13.52 7.19 8.29
N GLN A 30 14.02 7.26 7.06
CA GLN A 30 15.37 6.85 6.72
C GLN A 30 16.42 7.69 7.48
N GLN A 31 16.19 9.00 7.59
CA GLN A 31 17.05 9.87 8.39
C GLN A 31 17.01 9.52 9.89
N GLN A 32 15.83 9.26 10.45
CA GLN A 32 15.71 8.83 11.85
C GLN A 32 16.45 7.51 12.13
N ALA A 33 16.40 6.57 11.19
CA ALA A 33 17.13 5.30 11.28
C ALA A 33 18.66 5.51 11.25
N LEU A 34 19.15 6.42 10.40
CA LEU A 34 20.58 6.79 10.36
C LEU A 34 21.05 7.44 11.67
N LEU A 35 20.17 8.21 12.32
CA LEU A 35 20.44 8.89 13.60
C LEU A 35 20.35 7.96 14.82
N ARG A 36 20.21 6.63 14.63
CA ARG A 36 20.11 5.61 15.68
C ARG A 36 19.02 5.86 16.72
N MET A 37 18.00 6.64 16.41
CA MET A 37 16.85 6.76 17.30
C MET A 37 16.13 5.41 17.32
N PRO A 38 15.87 4.82 18.50
CA PRO A 38 15.12 3.58 18.58
C PRO A 38 13.70 3.86 18.09
N ILE A 39 13.37 3.36 16.90
CA ILE A 39 11.99 3.32 16.43
C ILE A 39 11.32 2.22 17.24
N PRO A 40 10.30 2.51 18.08
CA PRO A 40 9.59 1.48 18.82
C PRO A 40 8.91 0.56 17.80
N TYR A 41 9.46 -0.65 17.65
CA TYR A 41 8.91 -1.65 16.75
C TYR A 41 7.62 -2.21 17.34
N PRO A 42 6.47 -2.09 16.66
CA PRO A 42 5.25 -2.64 17.20
C PRO A 42 5.26 -4.17 17.11
N SER A 43 4.87 -4.81 18.21
CA SER A 43 4.63 -6.25 18.27
C SER A 43 3.43 -6.62 17.42
N TYR A 44 3.56 -7.72 16.67
CA TYR A 44 2.53 -8.28 15.80
C TYR A 44 1.25 -8.68 16.57
N PRO A 45 0.02 -8.62 15.99
CA PRO A 45 -0.33 -8.27 14.62
C PRO A 45 -1.03 -6.89 14.55
N LEU A 46 -0.24 -5.83 14.74
CA LEU A 46 -0.39 -4.38 14.44
C LEU A 46 -1.80 -3.76 14.26
N PRO A 47 -2.10 -2.53 14.72
CA PRO A 47 -1.21 -1.49 15.24
C PRO A 47 -1.63 -0.92 16.63
N GLN A 48 -0.84 -0.03 17.24
CA GLN A 48 -1.46 1.08 18.01
C GLN A 48 -1.31 2.41 17.25
N GLN A 49 -0.23 2.60 16.45
CA GLN A 49 -0.06 3.73 15.53
C GLN A 49 0.83 3.38 14.32
N PHE A 50 0.49 2.34 13.57
CA PHE A 50 1.29 1.80 12.46
C PHE A 50 0.39 1.54 11.25
N PRO A 51 0.88 1.70 10.01
CA PRO A 51 1.52 2.88 9.42
C PRO A 51 0.67 4.16 9.50
N PHE A 52 -0.64 4.02 9.78
CA PHE A 52 -1.60 5.03 10.25
C PHE A 52 -2.63 4.21 11.05
N GLY A 53 -2.61 4.30 12.39
CA GLY A 53 -3.37 3.39 13.28
C GLY A 53 -4.81 3.84 13.54
N ASP A 54 -5.16 4.01 14.81
CA ASP A 54 -6.54 4.34 15.26
C ASP A 54 -6.90 5.84 15.13
N PHE A 55 -5.97 6.68 14.64
CA PHE A 55 -6.24 8.08 14.34
C PHE A 55 -6.27 8.32 12.83
N GLN A 56 -7.20 9.15 12.38
CA GLN A 56 -7.24 9.63 10.99
C GLN A 56 -6.08 10.60 10.78
N LEU A 57 -4.95 10.12 10.24
CA LEU A 57 -3.97 11.04 9.71
C LEU A 57 -4.60 11.73 8.50
N SER A 58 -4.71 13.05 8.58
CA SER A 58 -5.31 13.87 7.54
C SER A 58 -4.32 14.95 7.13
N GLU A 59 -4.12 15.11 5.84
CA GLU A 59 -3.27 16.16 5.26
C GLU A 59 -4.14 17.03 4.35
N THR A 60 -3.89 18.33 4.32
CA THR A 60 -4.64 19.25 3.44
C THR A 60 -3.71 19.79 2.37
N PHE A 61 -4.03 19.46 1.13
CA PHE A 61 -3.31 19.95 -0.04
C PHE A 61 -4.03 21.17 -0.62
N GLU A 62 -3.25 22.20 -0.89
CA GLU A 62 -3.71 23.43 -1.50
C GLU A 62 -2.86 23.73 -2.74
N TRP A 63 -3.53 24.11 -3.83
CA TRP A 63 -2.88 24.58 -5.04
C TRP A 63 -3.77 25.55 -5.81
N ILE A 64 -3.19 26.24 -6.81
CA ILE A 64 -3.88 27.22 -7.64
C ILE A 64 -3.71 26.83 -9.10
N HIS A 65 -4.81 26.80 -9.85
CA HIS A 65 -4.79 26.72 -11.31
C HIS A 65 -4.99 28.10 -11.92
N GLU A 66 -4.05 28.53 -12.76
CA GLU A 66 -4.10 29.80 -13.46
C GLU A 66 -4.61 29.61 -14.90
N TYR A 67 -5.66 30.34 -15.27
CA TYR A 67 -6.24 30.37 -16.61
C TYR A 67 -6.18 31.81 -17.15
N GLY A 68 -5.07 32.17 -17.79
CA GLY A 68 -4.85 33.53 -18.28
C GLY A 68 -4.80 34.54 -17.12
N ARG A 69 -5.87 35.34 -16.94
CA ARG A 69 -5.99 36.30 -15.83
C ARG A 69 -6.82 35.78 -14.64
N GLN A 70 -7.40 34.60 -14.76
CA GLN A 70 -8.22 34.00 -13.70
C GLN A 70 -7.39 33.01 -12.89
N GLN A 71 -7.58 32.99 -11.58
CA GLN A 71 -6.97 32.03 -10.68
C GLN A 71 -8.07 31.25 -9.97
N LEU A 72 -7.94 29.93 -9.94
CA LEU A 72 -8.83 29.04 -9.21
C LEU A 72 -8.03 28.35 -8.11
N ARG A 73 -8.40 28.62 -6.85
CA ARG A 73 -7.78 28.01 -5.67
C ARG A 73 -8.50 26.71 -5.33
N HIS A 74 -7.73 25.66 -5.13
CA HIS A 74 -8.19 24.32 -4.76
C HIS A 74 -7.67 23.97 -3.37
N VAL A 75 -8.54 23.49 -2.50
CA VAL A 75 -8.19 23.02 -1.15
C VAL A 75 -8.88 21.69 -0.93
N HIS A 76 -8.09 20.65 -0.68
CA HIS A 76 -8.58 19.29 -0.52
C HIS A 76 -7.86 18.58 0.61
N SER A 77 -8.64 17.96 1.50
CA SER A 77 -8.09 17.10 2.55
C SER A 77 -8.08 15.65 2.10
N VAL A 78 -7.01 14.96 2.48
CA VAL A 78 -6.78 13.54 2.21
C VAL A 78 -6.64 12.83 3.55
N ARG A 79 -7.29 11.68 3.70
CA ARG A 79 -7.30 10.88 4.93
C ARG A 79 -6.64 9.54 4.68
N PHE A 80 -5.78 9.14 5.60
CA PHE A 80 -5.13 7.83 5.60
C PHE A 80 -5.80 6.94 6.63
N ILE A 81 -6.23 5.76 6.18
CA ILE A 81 -7.12 4.89 6.92
C ILE A 81 -6.55 3.47 6.91
N PHE A 82 -6.45 2.85 8.09
CA PHE A 82 -6.31 1.42 8.19
C PHE A 82 -7.69 0.76 8.25
N GLN A 83 -7.94 -0.13 7.30
CA GLN A 83 -9.09 -1.01 7.27
C GLN A 83 -8.63 -2.36 7.81
N GLY A 84 -8.94 -2.60 9.09
CA GLY A 84 -8.78 -3.92 9.70
C GLY A 84 -9.65 -4.97 9.01
N ARG A 85 -9.71 -6.16 9.62
CA ARG A 85 -10.45 -7.30 9.07
C ARG A 85 -11.96 -7.09 9.24
N THR A 86 -12.67 -6.71 8.18
CA THR A 86 -14.11 -6.41 8.25
C THR A 86 -14.99 -7.63 7.98
N ASN A 87 -14.50 -8.64 7.24
CA ASN A 87 -15.33 -9.73 6.69
C ASN A 87 -14.85 -11.14 7.11
N GLY A 88 -14.46 -11.31 8.38
CA GLY A 88 -14.16 -12.62 8.97
C GLY A 88 -12.69 -13.10 8.87
N PRO A 89 -12.38 -14.33 9.34
CA PRO A 89 -11.01 -14.82 9.57
C PRO A 89 -10.19 -15.11 8.30
N ASN A 90 -10.76 -14.93 7.11
CA ASN A 90 -10.05 -14.96 5.82
C ASN A 90 -10.06 -13.63 5.07
N SER A 91 -10.55 -12.55 5.69
CA SER A 91 -10.52 -11.21 5.08
C SER A 91 -9.13 -10.60 5.13
N SER A 92 -8.75 -9.92 4.04
CA SER A 92 -7.55 -9.08 3.94
C SER A 92 -7.62 -7.91 4.92
N VAL A 93 -6.47 -7.33 5.22
CA VAL A 93 -6.39 -5.97 5.78
C VAL A 93 -5.96 -5.01 4.69
N ALA A 94 -6.32 -3.73 4.82
CA ALA A 94 -6.00 -2.73 3.82
C ALA A 94 -5.61 -1.38 4.42
N TRP A 95 -4.80 -0.63 3.69
CA TRP A 95 -4.51 0.77 3.92
C TRP A 95 -5.06 1.57 2.76
N ARG A 96 -5.87 2.58 3.08
CA ARG A 96 -6.60 3.36 2.08
C ARG A 96 -6.32 4.84 2.26
N ILE A 97 -6.28 5.53 1.13
CA ILE A 97 -6.16 6.98 1.05
C ILE A 97 -7.46 7.49 0.44
N ASP A 98 -8.21 8.28 1.18
CA ASP A 98 -9.47 8.84 0.70
C ASP A 98 -9.40 10.36 0.62
N ASN A 99 -10.06 10.94 -0.38
CA ASN A 99 -10.37 12.36 -0.34
C ASN A 99 -11.53 12.65 0.65
N THR A 100 -11.85 13.93 0.84
CA THR A 100 -12.98 14.40 1.66
C THR A 100 -14.33 13.80 1.27
N HIS A 101 -14.51 13.39 0.01
CA HIS A 101 -15.74 12.79 -0.52
C HIS A 101 -15.78 11.27 -0.37
N GLY A 102 -14.76 10.65 0.23
CA GLY A 102 -14.66 9.19 0.39
C GLY A 102 -14.24 8.44 -0.88
N THR A 103 -13.81 9.17 -1.93
CA THR A 103 -13.20 8.55 -3.11
C THR A 103 -11.81 8.04 -2.75
N ALA A 104 -11.56 6.75 -2.97
CA ALA A 104 -10.25 6.16 -2.77
C ALA A 104 -9.28 6.67 -3.85
N LEU A 105 -8.18 7.29 -3.40
CA LEU A 105 -7.07 7.73 -4.22
C LEU A 105 -6.06 6.59 -4.45
N GLY A 106 -5.84 5.75 -3.42
CA GLY A 106 -4.94 4.61 -3.46
C GLY A 106 -5.26 3.59 -2.36
N ILE A 107 -4.96 2.31 -2.63
CA ILE A 107 -5.25 1.18 -1.74
C ILE A 107 -4.08 0.21 -1.74
N PHE A 108 -3.61 -0.18 -0.55
CA PHE A 108 -2.68 -1.28 -0.37
C PHE A 108 -3.28 -2.37 0.52
N GLU A 109 -3.34 -3.61 0.03
CA GLU A 109 -3.96 -4.73 0.71
C GLU A 109 -2.96 -5.83 1.06
N ILE A 110 -3.12 -6.48 2.20
CA ILE A 110 -2.38 -7.70 2.55
C ILE A 110 -3.37 -8.84 2.73
N ALA A 111 -3.17 -9.92 1.98
CA ALA A 111 -4.00 -11.12 2.06
C ALA A 111 -3.95 -11.73 3.48
N ALA A 112 -5.09 -12.25 3.93
CA ALA A 112 -5.26 -12.88 5.24
C ALA A 112 -4.17 -13.92 5.56
N SER A 113 -3.86 -14.79 4.60
CA SER A 113 -2.88 -15.87 4.77
C SER A 113 -1.46 -15.39 5.07
N ILE A 114 -1.16 -14.13 4.75
CA ILE A 114 0.12 -13.47 5.02
C ILE A 114 0.00 -12.73 6.35
N TYR A 115 -1.09 -11.97 6.53
CA TYR A 115 -1.33 -11.19 7.75
C TYR A 115 -1.48 -12.04 9.02
N VAL A 116 -1.88 -13.31 8.93
CA VAL A 116 -1.92 -14.20 10.11
C VAL A 116 -0.69 -15.08 10.24
N SER A 117 0.24 -15.03 9.27
CA SER A 117 1.42 -15.89 9.25
C SER A 117 2.47 -15.41 10.25
N GLN A 118 2.97 -16.32 11.07
CA GLN A 118 4.06 -16.06 12.01
C GLN A 118 5.45 -16.34 11.40
N SER A 119 5.51 -16.92 10.20
CA SER A 119 6.74 -17.43 9.57
C SER A 119 6.90 -16.89 8.14
N LEU A 120 6.91 -15.56 8.02
CA LEU A 120 7.18 -14.89 6.75
C LEU A 120 8.69 -14.80 6.50
N PRO A 121 9.17 -14.98 5.25
CA PRO A 121 10.58 -14.79 4.90
C PRO A 121 11.00 -13.31 4.88
N PHE A 122 10.06 -12.38 5.10
CA PHE A 122 10.27 -10.94 5.19
C PHE A 122 9.40 -10.35 6.29
N ARG A 123 9.69 -9.10 6.66
CA ARG A 123 8.92 -8.36 7.65
C ARG A 123 7.87 -7.49 6.97
N ILE A 124 6.67 -7.42 7.56
CA ILE A 124 5.68 -6.39 7.23
C ILE A 124 6.00 -5.17 8.07
N ASN A 125 6.63 -4.16 7.46
CA ASN A 125 7.00 -2.89 8.09
C ASN A 125 6.28 -1.71 7.39
N GLU A 126 6.41 -0.50 7.90
CA GLU A 126 5.75 0.68 7.32
C GLU A 126 6.29 1.01 5.94
N ASP A 127 7.57 0.74 5.67
CA ASP A 127 8.15 0.96 4.34
C ASP A 127 7.43 0.13 3.28
N LEU A 128 7.13 -1.14 3.56
CA LEU A 128 6.34 -1.99 2.68
C LEU A 128 4.95 -1.40 2.43
N ILE A 129 4.30 -0.86 3.47
CA ILE A 129 2.97 -0.27 3.31
C ILE A 129 3.05 1.01 2.47
N LEU A 130 3.97 1.92 2.81
CA LEU A 130 4.17 3.18 2.10
C LEU A 130 4.59 2.92 0.64
N GLU A 131 5.39 1.89 0.37
CA GLU A 131 5.76 1.43 -0.98
C GLU A 131 4.54 0.94 -1.75
N GLY A 132 3.73 0.07 -1.15
CA GLY A 132 2.48 -0.39 -1.74
C GLY A 132 1.50 0.74 -2.05
N MET A 133 1.37 1.72 -1.14
CA MET A 133 0.49 2.88 -1.32
C MET A 133 1.00 3.82 -2.41
N SER A 134 2.30 4.13 -2.45
CA SER A 134 2.91 4.94 -3.52
C SER A 134 2.77 4.25 -4.88
N ALA A 135 2.99 2.94 -4.95
CA ALA A 135 2.76 2.17 -6.16
C ALA A 135 1.29 2.22 -6.60
N SER A 136 0.35 2.09 -5.67
CA SER A 136 -1.09 2.21 -5.97
C SER A 136 -1.46 3.59 -6.52
N LEU A 137 -0.93 4.66 -5.93
CA LEU A 137 -1.12 6.03 -6.39
C LEU A 137 -0.52 6.26 -7.78
N ALA A 138 0.62 5.64 -8.09
CA ALA A 138 1.29 5.78 -9.38
C ALA A 138 0.59 5.00 -10.50
N THR A 139 -0.03 3.87 -10.20
CA THR A 139 -0.74 3.04 -11.20
C THR A 139 -2.23 3.30 -11.28
N HIS A 140 -2.79 4.10 -10.36
CA HIS A 140 -4.23 4.33 -10.22
C HIS A 140 -5.01 3.03 -9.97
N GLU A 141 -4.35 2.00 -9.43
CA GLU A 141 -4.90 0.67 -9.19
C GLU A 141 -4.61 0.25 -7.75
N PRO A 142 -5.50 -0.54 -7.10
CA PRO A 142 -5.16 -1.18 -5.85
C PRO A 142 -3.92 -2.06 -5.98
N MET A 143 -3.05 -2.02 -4.97
CA MET A 143 -1.91 -2.91 -4.83
C MET A 143 -2.20 -3.96 -3.77
N ARG A 144 -1.89 -5.23 -4.04
CA ARG A 144 -2.16 -6.34 -3.12
C ARG A 144 -0.95 -7.23 -2.95
N LEU A 145 -0.59 -7.47 -1.69
CA LEU A 145 0.36 -8.50 -1.30
C LEU A 145 -0.39 -9.83 -1.14
N ILE A 146 -0.07 -10.78 -2.02
CA ILE A 146 -0.62 -12.13 -2.02
C ILE A 146 0.46 -13.20 -1.83
N SER A 147 0.02 -14.42 -1.56
CA SER A 147 0.87 -15.59 -1.55
C SER A 147 0.22 -16.68 -2.38
N ARG A 148 1.03 -17.45 -3.12
CA ARG A 148 0.59 -18.62 -3.87
C ARG A 148 1.57 -19.77 -3.68
N VAL A 149 1.09 -21.00 -3.80
CA VAL A 149 1.93 -22.20 -3.72
C VAL A 149 2.26 -22.68 -5.12
N VAL A 150 3.53 -22.84 -5.40
CA VAL A 150 4.06 -23.36 -6.66
C VAL A 150 4.68 -24.72 -6.38
N VAL A 151 4.41 -25.69 -7.26
CA VAL A 151 5.06 -26.99 -7.24
C VAL A 151 6.33 -26.91 -8.07
N VAL A 152 7.48 -27.12 -7.45
CA VAL A 152 8.78 -27.12 -8.10
C VAL A 152 9.19 -28.57 -8.33
N ALA A 153 9.48 -28.90 -9.60
CA ALA A 153 9.96 -30.22 -9.97
C ALA A 153 11.28 -30.54 -9.23
N ASN A 154 11.40 -31.77 -8.75
CA ASN A 154 12.63 -32.21 -8.12
C ASN A 154 13.65 -32.59 -9.21
N PRO A 155 14.91 -32.11 -9.16
CA PRO A 155 15.95 -32.54 -10.09
C PRO A 155 16.18 -34.06 -10.06
N ASP A 156 15.93 -34.69 -8.92
CA ASP A 156 15.93 -36.15 -8.78
C ASP A 156 14.50 -36.70 -9.03
N PRO A 157 14.27 -37.43 -10.14
CA PRO A 157 12.94 -37.97 -10.49
C PRO A 157 12.43 -39.01 -9.48
N ARG A 158 13.27 -39.50 -8.56
CA ARG A 158 12.88 -40.43 -7.50
C ARG A 158 12.29 -39.73 -6.27
N ARG A 159 12.40 -38.40 -6.20
CA ARG A 159 11.91 -37.60 -5.07
C ARG A 159 10.63 -36.87 -5.43
N ARG A 160 9.74 -36.71 -4.43
CA ARG A 160 8.50 -35.96 -4.62
C ARG A 160 8.79 -34.50 -5.00
N PRO A 161 7.93 -33.88 -5.84
CA PRO A 161 7.97 -32.45 -6.10
C PRO A 161 7.87 -31.65 -4.79
N ARG A 162 8.58 -30.53 -4.72
CA ARG A 162 8.58 -29.67 -3.53
C ARG A 162 7.53 -28.57 -3.70
N ARG A 163 6.87 -28.21 -2.60
CA ARG A 163 5.95 -27.06 -2.57
C ARG A 163 6.73 -25.85 -2.09
N MET A 164 6.62 -24.76 -2.83
CA MET A 164 7.25 -23.49 -2.53
C MET A 164 6.17 -22.43 -2.50
N ARG A 165 6.04 -21.74 -1.37
CA ARG A 165 5.19 -20.56 -1.26
C ARG A 165 5.94 -19.36 -1.80
N VAL A 166 5.33 -18.66 -2.75
CA VAL A 166 5.84 -17.43 -3.36
C VAL A 166 4.98 -16.28 -2.88
N TYR A 167 5.61 -15.17 -2.52
CA TYR A 167 4.95 -13.95 -2.06
C TYR A 167 5.12 -12.85 -3.10
N GLU A 168 4.02 -12.22 -3.47
CA GLU A 168 3.94 -11.37 -4.66
C GLU A 168 3.14 -10.11 -4.38
N LEU A 169 3.64 -8.97 -4.88
CA LEU A 169 2.85 -7.76 -5.03
C LEU A 169 2.19 -7.77 -6.39
N GLN A 170 0.87 -7.57 -6.43
CA GLN A 170 0.06 -7.52 -7.64
C GLN A 170 -0.66 -6.17 -7.73
N SER A 171 -0.72 -5.57 -8.93
CA SER A 171 -1.60 -4.44 -9.22
C SER A 171 -2.91 -4.92 -9.86
N GLY A 172 -4.04 -4.35 -9.46
CA GLY A 172 -5.35 -4.65 -10.04
C GLY A 172 -6.09 -5.80 -9.35
N VAL A 173 -7.43 -5.75 -9.39
CA VAL A 173 -8.32 -6.64 -8.62
C VAL A 173 -8.73 -7.89 -9.40
N SER A 174 -8.82 -7.79 -10.73
CA SER A 174 -9.38 -8.83 -11.60
C SER A 174 -8.42 -9.33 -12.68
N ASN A 175 -7.35 -8.59 -12.99
CA ASN A 175 -6.34 -9.00 -13.96
C ASN A 175 -4.98 -8.41 -13.56
N PRO A 176 -4.09 -9.19 -12.92
CA PRO A 176 -2.88 -8.64 -12.35
C PRO A 176 -1.91 -8.20 -13.44
N THR A 177 -1.71 -6.89 -13.60
CA THR A 177 -0.92 -6.30 -14.70
C THR A 177 0.57 -6.33 -14.40
N ARG A 178 0.95 -6.28 -13.12
CA ARG A 178 2.36 -6.24 -12.67
C ARG A 178 2.54 -7.10 -11.44
N VAL A 179 3.56 -7.96 -11.47
CA VAL A 179 3.90 -8.87 -10.37
C VAL A 179 5.36 -8.65 -9.96
N ARG A 180 5.59 -8.33 -8.69
CA ARG A 180 6.93 -8.32 -8.08
C ARG A 180 7.04 -9.39 -7.01
N ILE A 181 8.03 -10.26 -7.13
CA ILE A 181 8.31 -11.31 -6.14
C ILE A 181 9.05 -10.67 -4.96
N LEU A 182 8.50 -10.84 -3.76
CA LEU A 182 9.11 -10.37 -2.51
C LEU A 182 9.93 -11.45 -1.80
N GLY A 183 9.62 -12.72 -2.07
CA GLY A 183 10.35 -13.83 -1.50
C GLY A 183 9.69 -15.18 -1.74
N SER A 184 10.36 -16.22 -1.28
CA SER A 184 9.88 -17.60 -1.35
C SER A 184 10.30 -18.40 -0.13
N ALA A 185 9.47 -19.33 0.30
CA ALA A 185 9.78 -20.27 1.36
C ALA A 185 9.29 -21.68 0.98
N TYR A 186 10.08 -22.72 1.30
CA TYR A 186 9.62 -24.09 1.14
C TYR A 186 8.55 -24.40 2.18
N GLU A 187 7.48 -25.07 1.75
CA GLU A 187 6.52 -25.64 2.69
C GLU A 187 7.07 -26.98 3.21
N PRO A 188 6.91 -27.27 4.52
CA PRO A 188 7.33 -28.53 5.12
C PRO A 188 6.60 -29.76 4.53
#